data_AF-A0A1Y4HZI9-F1
#
_entry.id   AF-A0A1Y4HZI9-F1
#
_cell.length_a   1.000
_cell.length_b   1.000
_cell.length_c   1.000
_cell.angle_alpha   90.00
_cell.angle_beta   90.00
_cell.angle_gamma   90.00
#
_symmetry.space_group_name_H-M   'P 1'
#
loop_
_entity.id
_entity.type
_entity.pdbx_description
1 polymer ?
#
loop_
_entity_poly.entity_id
_entity_poly.type
_entity_poly.pdbx_seq_one_letter_code
_entity_poly.pdbx_strand_id
1 'polypeptide(L)' 'MQRKKTFDSFRRCKVVILSVLMSFCMTAAFAQSGAVKGKVLDELGEPIIGANIVEKGTTNGTITDMDGNYSLTVND' A
#
# COMPACT_ATOMS: atom_id res chain seq x y z
N MET A 1 45.42 26.07 16.74
CA MET A 1 44.82 25.20 15.69
C MET A 1 43.62 24.32 16.16
N GLN A 2 43.09 24.44 17.39
CA GLN A 2 42.05 23.51 17.90
C GLN A 2 40.58 24.01 17.80
N ARG A 3 40.31 25.28 17.50
CA ARG A 3 38.93 25.84 17.45
C ARG A 3 38.10 25.49 16.21
N LYS A 4 38.73 25.03 15.12
CA LYS A 4 38.01 24.70 13.86
C LYS A 4 37.38 23.30 13.89
N LYS A 5 38.02 22.34 14.59
CA LYS A 5 37.55 20.94 14.69
C LYS A 5 36.19 20.80 15.39
N THR A 6 35.90 21.64 16.37
CA THR A 6 34.64 21.61 17.12
C THR A 6 33.46 22.20 16.33
N PHE A 7 33.72 23.13 15.40
CA PHE A 7 32.70 23.72 14.54
C PHE A 7 32.31 22.76 13.39
N ASP A 8 33.29 22.08 12.81
CA ASP A 8 33.05 21.04 11.78
C ASP A 8 32.30 19.83 12.36
N SER A 9 32.50 19.52 13.65
CA SER A 9 31.74 18.48 14.35
C SER A 9 30.24 18.79 14.41
N PHE A 10 29.88 20.07 14.57
CA PHE A 10 28.48 20.49 14.61
C PHE A 10 27.80 20.38 13.23
N ARG A 11 28.57 20.63 12.16
CA ARG A 11 28.11 20.48 10.77
C ARG A 11 27.96 19.01 10.38
N ARG A 12 28.85 18.13 10.88
CA ARG A 12 28.79 16.67 10.68
C ARG A 12 27.63 16.01 11.44
N CYS A 13 27.36 16.42 12.69
CA CYS A 13 26.19 15.92 13.43
C CYS A 13 24.86 16.30 12.77
N LYS A 14 24.72 17.53 12.23
CA LYS A 14 23.50 17.93 11.49
C LYS A 14 23.26 17.08 10.24
N VAL A 15 24.31 16.76 9.48
CA VAL A 15 24.21 15.91 8.29
C VAL A 15 23.88 14.46 8.66
N VAL A 16 24.48 13.93 9.73
CA VAL A 16 24.20 12.57 10.21
C VAL A 16 22.74 12.45 10.68
N ILE A 17 22.23 13.42 11.46
CA ILE A 17 20.84 13.43 11.93
C ILE A 17 19.84 13.51 10.76
N LEU A 18 20.12 14.33 9.74
CA LEU A 18 19.31 14.41 8.53
C LEU A 18 19.34 13.10 7.71
N SER A 19 20.50 12.44 7.61
CA SER A 19 20.64 11.18 6.87
C SER A 19 19.91 10.00 7.53
N VAL A 20 19.90 9.95 8.86
CA VAL A 20 19.18 8.91 9.63
C VAL A 20 17.67 9.10 9.53
N LEU A 21 17.19 10.36 9.56
CA LEU A 21 15.76 10.68 9.40
C LEU A 21 15.23 10.30 8.01
N MET A 22 16.04 10.51 6.97
CA MET A 22 15.68 10.20 5.58
C MET A 22 15.67 8.68 5.31
N SER A 23 16.55 7.92 5.99
CA SER A 23 16.59 6.46 5.90
C SER A 23 15.37 5.78 6.53
N PHE A 24 14.68 6.43 7.48
CA PHE A 24 13.48 5.89 8.14
C PHE A 24 12.21 6.05 7.28
N CYS A 25 12.21 6.95 6.30
CA CYS A 25 11.06 7.15 5.41
C CYS A 25 10.87 6.03 4.36
N MET A 26 11.90 5.22 4.08
CA MET A 26 11.84 4.19 3.04
C MET A 26 11.13 2.89 3.47
N THR A 27 10.90 2.66 4.77
CA THR A 27 10.30 1.41 5.25
C THR A 27 8.77 1.34 5.16
N ALA A 28 8.10 2.41 4.72
CA ALA A 28 6.63 2.46 4.59
C ALA A 28 6.08 2.11 3.19
N ALA A 29 6.94 1.76 2.23
CA ALA A 29 6.53 1.61 0.82
C ALA A 29 5.93 0.23 0.45
N PHE A 30 5.93 -0.76 1.37
CA PHE A 30 5.55 -2.15 1.06
C PHE A 30 4.12 -2.55 1.51
N ALA A 31 3.23 -1.61 1.81
CA ALA A 31 1.88 -1.89 2.35
C ALA A 31 0.72 -1.59 1.38
N GLN A 32 0.98 -1.53 0.08
CA GLN A 32 -0.05 -1.24 -0.92
C GLN A 32 -0.83 -2.51 -1.31
N SER A 33 -1.52 -3.14 -0.37
CA SER A 33 -2.56 -4.11 -0.71
C SER A 33 -3.72 -3.34 -1.36
N GLY A 34 -3.84 -3.41 -2.69
CA GLY A 34 -4.87 -2.74 -3.44
C GLY A 34 -6.22 -3.44 -3.26
N ALA A 35 -7.20 -2.77 -2.65
CA ALA A 35 -8.56 -3.29 -2.60
C ALA A 35 -9.28 -2.97 -3.93
N VAL A 36 -9.56 -4.00 -4.72
CA VAL A 36 -10.35 -3.91 -5.94
C VAL A 36 -11.83 -4.01 -5.56
N LYS A 37 -12.60 -2.98 -5.89
CA LYS A 37 -14.04 -2.92 -5.63
C LYS A 37 -14.80 -2.73 -6.93
N GLY A 38 -15.98 -3.33 -7.02
CA GLY A 38 -16.84 -3.18 -8.19
C GLY A 38 -18.21 -3.79 -7.96
N LYS A 39 -18.99 -3.83 -9.04
CA LYS A 39 -20.34 -4.39 -9.08
C LYS A 39 -20.47 -5.38 -10.23
N VAL A 40 -21.13 -6.50 -10.00
CA VAL A 40 -21.40 -7.53 -11.00
C VAL A 40 -22.86 -7.39 -11.44
N LEU A 41 -23.06 -7.19 -12.75
CA LEU A 41 -24.38 -7.02 -13.37
C LEU A 41 -24.55 -8.08 -14.47
N ASP A 42 -25.80 -8.49 -14.71
CA ASP A 42 -26.21 -9.31 -15.84
C ASP A 42 -26.44 -8.46 -17.11
N GLU A 43 -26.71 -9.10 -18.25
CA GLU A 43 -27.00 -8.44 -19.55
C GLU A 43 -28.20 -7.48 -19.47
N LEU A 44 -29.14 -7.73 -18.55
CA LEU A 44 -30.32 -6.89 -18.30
C LEU A 44 -30.04 -5.73 -17.32
N GLY A 45 -28.82 -5.63 -16.78
CA GLY A 45 -28.43 -4.61 -15.80
C GLY A 45 -28.82 -4.93 -14.36
N GLU A 46 -29.28 -6.15 -14.08
CA GLU A 46 -29.63 -6.61 -12.74
C GLU A 46 -28.38 -7.08 -11.96
N PRO A 47 -28.27 -6.79 -10.65
CA PRO A 47 -27.12 -7.21 -9.85
C PRO A 47 -27.10 -8.72 -9.64
N ILE A 48 -25.93 -9.34 -9.85
CA ILE A 48 -25.76 -10.77 -9.61
C ILE A 48 -25.29 -11.00 -8.17
N ILE A 49 -26.14 -11.67 -7.40
CA ILE A 49 -25.90 -12.05 -6.00
C ILE A 49 -25.20 -13.41 -5.97
N GLY A 50 -24.17 -13.56 -5.13
CA GLY A 50 -23.49 -14.85 -4.96
C GLY A 50 -22.50 -15.23 -6.06
N ALA A 51 -22.08 -14.29 -6.91
CA ALA A 51 -21.06 -14.53 -7.91
C ALA A 51 -19.68 -14.69 -7.23
N ASN A 52 -18.89 -15.66 -7.71
CA ASN A 52 -17.55 -15.93 -7.18
C ASN A 52 -16.50 -15.13 -7.98
N ILE A 53 -15.79 -14.23 -7.32
CA ILE A 53 -14.65 -13.48 -7.89
C ILE A 53 -13.37 -14.08 -7.35
N VAL A 54 -12.49 -14.55 -8.22
CA VAL A 54 -11.20 -15.15 -7.86
C VAL A 54 -10.07 -14.39 -8.53
N GLU A 55 -9.05 -14.05 -7.77
CA GLU A 55 -7.80 -13.49 -8.29
C GLU A 55 -7.04 -14.56 -9.08
N LYS A 56 -6.64 -14.22 -10.30
CA LYS A 56 -6.03 -15.20 -11.21
C LYS A 56 -4.67 -15.67 -10.67
N GLY A 57 -4.53 -16.97 -10.49
CA GLY A 57 -3.28 -17.58 -10.04
C GLY A 57 -3.12 -17.65 -8.53
N THR A 58 -4.09 -17.15 -7.77
CA THR A 58 -4.13 -17.27 -6.30
C THR A 58 -5.39 -18.06 -5.87
N THR A 59 -5.48 -18.36 -4.57
CA THR A 59 -6.71 -18.92 -3.96
C THR A 59 -7.55 -17.83 -3.30
N ASN A 60 -7.19 -16.56 -3.55
CA ASN A 60 -7.86 -15.42 -2.98
C ASN A 60 -9.13 -15.13 -3.79
N GLY A 61 -10.25 -14.99 -3.11
CA GLY A 61 -11.53 -14.75 -3.75
C GLY A 61 -12.54 -14.14 -2.80
N THR A 62 -13.59 -13.59 -3.36
CA THR A 62 -14.69 -12.95 -2.64
C THR A 62 -16.01 -13.24 -3.37
N ILE A 63 -17.12 -13.10 -2.64
CA ILE A 63 -18.47 -13.36 -3.16
C ILE A 63 -19.24 -12.04 -3.20
N THR A 64 -20.05 -11.82 -4.23
CA THR A 64 -20.89 -10.62 -4.31
C THR A 64 -21.99 -10.58 -3.25
N ASP A 65 -22.28 -9.38 -2.77
CA ASP A 65 -23.38 -9.13 -1.82
C ASP A 65 -24.76 -9.11 -2.51
N MET A 66 -25.82 -8.75 -1.75
CA MET A 66 -27.20 -8.65 -2.24
C MET A 66 -27.40 -7.57 -3.31
N ASP A 67 -26.51 -6.58 -3.35
CA ASP A 67 -26.53 -5.52 -4.35
C ASP A 67 -25.56 -5.84 -5.51
N GLY A 68 -24.90 -7.00 -5.52
CA GLY A 68 -23.92 -7.38 -6.54
C GLY A 68 -22.55 -6.70 -6.36
N ASN A 69 -22.30 -6.02 -5.25
CA ASN A 69 -21.00 -5.40 -4.98
C ASN A 69 -19.99 -6.44 -4.49
N TYR A 70 -18.72 -6.19 -4.79
CA TYR A 70 -17.61 -6.98 -4.27
C TYR A 70 -16.45 -6.08 -3.83
N SER A 71 -15.64 -6.60 -2.91
CA SER A 71 -14.37 -6.02 -2.49
C SER A 71 -13.37 -7.16 -2.33
N LEU A 72 -12.33 -7.17 -3.16
CA LEU A 72 -11.24 -8.14 -3.13
C LEU A 72 -9.92 -7.42 -2.86
N THR A 73 -9.25 -7.79 -1.78
CA THR A 73 -7.91 -7.27 -1.48
C THR A 73 -6.90 -8.09 -2.26
N VAL A 74 -6.23 -7.48 -3.24
CA VAL A 74 -5.20 -8.09 -4.07
C VAL A 74 -3.83 -7.76 -3.47
N ASN A 75 -2.97 -8.75 -3.37
CA ASN A 75 -1.57 -8.57 -2.97
C ASN A 75 -0.71 -8.94 -4.19
N ASP A 76 -0.21 -7.92 -4.90
CA ASP A 76 0.78 -8.08 -5.97
C ASP A 76 2.16 -8.52 -5.43
#